data_AF-A0A916GXP1-F1
#
_entry.id   AF-A0A916GXP1-F1
#
_cell.length_a   1.000
_cell.length_b   1.000
_cell.length_c   1.000
_cell.angle_alpha   90.00
_cell.angle_beta   90.00
_cell.angle_gamma   90.00
#
_symmetry.space_group_name_H-M   'P 1'
#
loop_
_entity.id
_entity.type
_entity.pdbx_description
1 polymer ?
#
loop_
_entity_poly.entity_id
_entity_poly.type
_entity_poly.pdbx_seq_one_letter_code
_entity_poly.pdbx_strand_id
1 'polypeptide(L)'
;MTNQKAGRNDPCPCGSGKKFKQCCALNPNPIQNTSRQSLQAAWNFFRQGFIDDAEKIGREVLDRDARAADAWHLLGSIALQQGQTAEAADYSRRAIRLNGRNPEYFSNLGLACHEQGALDEAITQYRHAIALDSRYANAHYNLHAALIDSSNLNPAIDALKQALKLNPRDHEARFMLGMLLDYSGAAEDAAACLEGLDRISSLYRARLDAWHYLKSSCKPLPPVTGSAIQTFRHAFSQANPEGLVLEFGVRFGNSIRMLAEIAKQPVHGFDSFEGLPDVWHHEPKGSYTTNGVIPAVPDNVSLHVGWFDETLPKFLESYPGPVRFVNVDCDIYSSTRTVLELLAPRIVQGSVMVFDEYIANAHWREDEFKAFQEAVRQYGWSYEYISFSFFTKQVAVRITGV
;
A
#
# COMPACT_ATOMS: atom_id res chain seq x y z
N MET A 1 6.38 25.31 5.35
CA MET A 1 7.85 25.20 5.21
C MET A 1 8.13 23.79 4.77
N THR A 2 8.71 23.64 3.58
CA THR A 2 9.12 22.36 3.01
C THR A 2 10.08 21.67 3.98
N ASN A 3 9.67 20.53 4.55
CA ASN A 3 10.56 19.68 5.34
C ASN A 3 11.53 18.99 4.37
N GLN A 4 12.52 19.75 3.91
CA GLN A 4 13.61 19.22 3.11
C GLN A 4 14.40 18.26 4.02
N LYS A 5 14.43 16.99 3.65
CA LYS A 5 15.13 15.92 4.35
C LYS A 5 16.60 16.32 4.48
N ALA A 6 17.10 16.51 5.71
CA ALA A 6 18.50 16.86 5.93
C ALA A 6 19.39 15.76 5.36
N GLY A 7 20.28 16.12 4.44
CA GLY A 7 21.27 15.23 3.87
C GLY A 7 22.26 14.75 4.93
N ARG A 8 22.83 13.55 4.76
CA ARG A 8 23.77 12.94 5.71
C ARG A 8 24.94 13.88 6.10
N ASN A 9 25.35 14.75 5.18
CA ASN A 9 26.46 15.66 5.37
C ASN A 9 26.06 17.07 5.83
N ASP A 10 24.76 17.36 5.95
CA ASP A 10 24.26 18.68 6.35
C ASP A 10 24.57 18.96 7.82
N PRO A 11 24.68 20.23 8.24
CA PRO A 11 24.81 20.57 9.65
C PRO A 11 23.62 20.05 10.46
N CYS A 12 23.87 19.48 11.63
CA CYS A 12 22.77 18.93 12.40
C CYS A 12 21.85 20.04 12.96
N PRO A 13 20.51 19.86 12.89
CA PRO A 13 19.53 20.82 13.44
C PRO A 13 19.67 21.10 14.94
N CYS A 14 20.43 20.26 15.66
CA CYS A 14 20.78 20.39 17.07
C CYS A 14 21.63 21.64 17.38
N GLY A 15 22.21 22.31 16.37
CA GLY A 15 23.10 23.45 16.55
C GLY A 15 24.50 23.11 17.06
N SER A 16 24.89 21.82 17.10
CA SER A 16 26.19 21.38 17.63
C SER A 16 27.41 21.70 16.74
N GLY A 17 27.18 22.16 15.51
CA GLY A 17 28.23 22.32 14.50
C GLY A 17 28.74 21.02 13.86
N LYS A 18 28.27 19.84 14.29
CA LYS A 18 28.61 18.55 13.64
C LYS A 18 27.69 18.25 12.46
N LYS A 19 28.16 17.43 11.51
CA LYS A 19 27.31 16.88 10.44
C LYS A 19 26.15 16.10 11.06
N PHE A 20 25.02 16.05 10.38
CA PHE A 20 23.83 15.31 10.80
C PHE A 20 24.20 13.85 11.08
N LYS A 21 25.08 13.30 10.22
CA LYS A 21 25.65 11.97 10.42
C LYS A 21 26.60 11.78 11.61
N GLN A 22 26.83 12.81 12.42
CA GLN A 22 27.80 12.87 13.51
C GLN A 22 27.26 13.61 14.77
N CYS A 23 26.01 14.10 14.78
CA CYS A 23 25.35 14.74 15.96
C CYS A 23 24.17 13.89 16.47
N CYS A 24 23.03 14.50 16.78
CA CYS A 24 21.88 13.94 17.51
C CYS A 24 21.23 12.73 16.85
N ALA A 25 21.54 12.46 15.57
CA ALA A 25 21.13 11.24 14.89
C ALA A 25 22.16 10.09 14.97
N LEU A 26 23.42 10.39 15.35
CA LEU A 26 24.58 9.53 15.10
C LEU A 26 25.72 9.85 16.07
N ASN A 27 25.65 9.34 17.31
CA ASN A 27 26.85 9.14 18.11
C ASN A 27 27.25 7.65 18.02
N PRO A 28 27.98 7.23 16.96
CA PRO A 28 28.59 5.93 16.94
C PRO A 28 29.81 6.01 17.86
N ASN A 29 29.61 5.88 19.17
CA ASN A 29 30.69 5.42 20.02
C ASN A 29 30.53 3.89 20.09
N PRO A 30 31.27 3.11 19.28
CA PRO A 30 30.96 1.70 19.07
C PRO A 30 31.21 0.82 20.29
N ILE A 31 31.86 1.37 21.32
CA ILE A 31 32.44 0.61 22.42
C ILE A 31 31.54 0.63 23.68
N GLN A 32 30.47 1.44 23.73
CA GLN A 32 29.64 1.59 24.95
C GLN A 32 28.12 1.73 24.76
N ASN A 33 27.56 1.56 23.55
CA ASN A 33 26.11 1.67 23.38
C ASN A 33 25.40 0.36 23.74
N THR A 34 24.48 0.44 24.71
CA THR A 34 23.55 -0.65 25.03
C THR A 34 22.63 -0.96 23.84
N SER A 35 22.13 -2.19 23.70
CA SER A 35 21.19 -2.56 22.62
C SER A 35 20.01 -1.60 22.52
N ARG A 36 19.55 -1.06 23.66
CA ARG A 36 18.50 -0.04 23.74
C ARG A 36 18.86 1.27 23.03
N GLN A 37 20.07 1.79 23.23
CA GLN A 37 20.53 3.03 22.59
C GLN A 37 20.71 2.86 21.09
N SER A 38 21.25 1.71 20.66
CA SER A 38 21.36 1.37 19.24
C SER A 38 20.01 1.32 18.56
N LEU A 39 19.02 0.65 19.17
CA LEU A 39 17.67 0.57 18.62
C LEU A 39 16.95 1.93 18.59
N GLN A 40 17.17 2.79 19.59
CA GLN A 40 16.63 4.15 19.55
C GLN A 40 17.19 4.95 18.35
N ALA A 41 18.48 4.82 18.07
CA ALA A 41 19.08 5.44 16.88
C ALA A 41 18.51 4.85 15.59
N ALA A 42 18.34 3.53 15.53
CA ALA A 42 17.78 2.86 14.36
C ALA A 42 16.34 3.30 14.06
N TRP A 43 15.49 3.46 15.09
CA TRP A 43 14.16 4.03 14.92
C TRP A 43 14.18 5.49 14.43
N ASN A 44 15.16 6.29 14.85
CA ASN A 44 15.33 7.65 14.34
C ASN A 44 15.75 7.67 12.87
N PHE A 45 16.61 6.75 12.44
CA PHE A 45 16.93 6.58 11.02
C PHE A 45 15.71 6.16 10.21
N PHE A 46 14.97 5.17 10.71
CA PHE A 46 13.77 4.66 10.07
C PHE A 46 12.73 5.76 9.86
N ARG A 47 12.41 6.55 10.90
CA ARG A 47 11.48 7.69 10.81
C ARG A 47 11.94 8.79 9.85
N GLN A 48 13.23 8.86 9.58
CA GLN A 48 13.82 9.78 8.62
C GLN A 48 14.03 9.14 7.26
N GLY A 49 13.53 7.92 7.01
CA GLY A 49 13.66 7.22 5.75
C GLY A 49 15.10 6.87 5.36
N PHE A 50 15.99 6.67 6.33
CA PHE A 50 17.30 6.05 6.12
C PHE A 50 17.17 4.56 6.45
N ILE A 51 16.50 3.83 5.56
CA ILE A 51 16.04 2.46 5.82
C ILE A 51 17.21 1.50 5.97
N ASP A 52 18.17 1.52 5.04
CA ASP A 52 19.36 0.64 5.09
C ASP A 52 20.19 0.83 6.37
N ASP A 53 20.33 2.08 6.84
CA ASP A 53 21.04 2.38 8.08
C ASP A 53 20.29 1.81 9.30
N ALA A 54 18.96 1.97 9.34
CA ALA A 54 18.12 1.41 10.40
C ALA A 54 18.17 -0.12 10.41
N GLU A 55 18.07 -0.74 9.24
CA GLU A 55 18.11 -2.19 9.08
C GLU A 55 19.46 -2.76 9.53
N LYS A 56 20.57 -2.14 9.09
CA LYS A 56 21.92 -2.53 9.48
C LYS A 56 22.08 -2.52 11.00
N ILE A 57 21.65 -1.46 11.67
CA ILE A 57 21.76 -1.37 13.14
C ILE A 57 20.88 -2.43 13.81
N GLY A 58 19.67 -2.67 13.30
CA GLY A 58 18.78 -3.73 13.79
C GLY A 58 19.44 -5.11 13.72
N ARG A 59 20.10 -5.43 12.60
CA ARG A 59 20.85 -6.68 12.41
C ARG A 59 22.06 -6.78 13.33
N GLU A 60 22.85 -5.72 13.47
CA GLU A 60 23.99 -5.68 14.40
C GLU A 60 23.57 -5.91 15.86
N VAL A 61 22.38 -5.45 16.26
CA VAL A 61 21.83 -5.73 17.59
C VAL A 61 21.48 -7.21 17.74
N LEU A 62 20.89 -7.82 16.71
CA LEU A 62 20.55 -9.25 16.72
C LEU A 62 21.77 -10.17 16.69
N ASP A 63 22.86 -9.75 16.05
CA ASP A 63 24.14 -10.49 16.06
C ASP A 63 24.73 -10.56 17.48
N ARG A 64 24.49 -9.53 18.30
CA ARG A 64 24.94 -9.47 19.71
C ARG A 64 23.94 -10.16 20.65
N ASP A 65 22.65 -10.01 20.38
CA ASP A 65 21.55 -10.57 21.16
C ASP A 65 20.35 -10.92 20.27
N ALA A 66 20.27 -12.19 19.86
CA ALA A 66 19.18 -12.72 19.07
C ALA A 66 17.81 -12.69 19.79
N ARG A 67 17.79 -12.44 21.11
CA ARG A 67 16.57 -12.34 21.92
C ARG A 67 16.06 -10.90 22.07
N ALA A 68 16.70 -9.93 21.43
CA ALA A 68 16.25 -8.54 21.41
C ALA A 68 14.94 -8.37 20.62
N ALA A 69 13.79 -8.50 21.31
CA ALA A 69 12.45 -8.41 20.70
C ALA A 69 12.22 -7.10 19.92
N ASP A 70 12.71 -5.97 20.46
CA ASP A 70 12.59 -4.66 19.82
C ASP A 70 13.38 -4.54 18.51
N ALA A 71 14.45 -5.33 18.33
CA ALA A 71 15.21 -5.38 17.08
C ALA A 71 14.43 -6.15 16.00
N TRP A 72 13.80 -7.27 16.36
CA TRP A 72 12.88 -7.98 15.46
C TRP A 72 11.69 -7.11 15.07
N HIS A 73 11.12 -6.35 16.01
CA HIS A 73 10.03 -5.40 15.72
C HIS A 73 10.45 -4.30 14.73
N LEU A 74 11.64 -3.73 14.90
CA LEU A 74 12.20 -2.76 13.97
C LEU A 74 12.32 -3.35 12.56
N LEU A 75 12.91 -4.54 12.42
CA LEU A 75 13.02 -5.21 11.11
C LEU A 75 11.65 -5.53 10.52
N GLY A 76 10.67 -5.93 11.35
CA GLY A 76 9.29 -6.13 10.90
C GLY A 76 8.64 -4.85 10.37
N SER A 77 8.91 -3.71 11.00
CA SER A 77 8.41 -2.40 10.57
C SER A 77 9.07 -1.93 9.27
N ILE A 78 10.38 -2.18 9.13
CA ILE A 78 11.13 -1.92 7.90
C ILE A 78 10.57 -2.77 6.75
N ALA A 79 10.38 -4.07 6.98
CA ALA A 79 9.82 -4.99 6.01
C ALA A 79 8.40 -4.57 5.57
N LEU A 80 7.55 -4.11 6.50
CA LEU A 80 6.23 -3.55 6.16
C LEU A 80 6.35 -2.34 5.24
N GLN A 81 7.19 -1.36 5.58
CA GLN A 81 7.37 -0.16 4.77
C GLN A 81 7.89 -0.49 3.36
N GLN A 82 8.70 -1.55 3.24
CA GLN A 82 9.22 -1.99 1.95
C GLN A 82 8.23 -2.86 1.16
N GLY A 83 7.12 -3.31 1.76
CA GLY A 83 6.18 -4.25 1.14
C GLY A 83 6.58 -5.73 1.25
N GLN A 84 7.58 -6.07 2.06
CA GLN A 84 8.02 -7.44 2.35
C GLN A 84 7.15 -8.08 3.44
N THR A 85 5.86 -8.23 3.15
CA THR A 85 4.83 -8.61 4.14
C THR A 85 5.12 -9.96 4.81
N ALA A 86 5.67 -10.93 4.08
CA ALA A 86 6.02 -12.26 4.61
C ALA A 86 7.12 -12.19 5.67
N GLU A 87 8.19 -11.43 5.40
CA GLU A 87 9.24 -11.19 6.37
C GLU A 87 8.75 -10.39 7.57
N ALA A 88 7.93 -9.37 7.32
CA ALA A 88 7.31 -8.59 8.39
C ALA A 88 6.51 -9.44 9.36
N ALA A 89 5.72 -10.39 8.84
CA ALA A 89 4.96 -11.32 9.66
C ALA A 89 5.88 -12.24 10.48
N ASP A 90 6.95 -12.79 9.89
CA ASP A 90 7.90 -13.64 10.62
C ASP A 90 8.63 -12.86 11.73
N TYR A 91 9.18 -11.68 11.41
CA TYR A 91 9.86 -10.82 12.38
C TYR A 91 8.92 -10.41 13.52
N SER A 92 7.67 -10.04 13.22
CA SER A 92 6.68 -9.70 14.24
C SER A 92 6.33 -10.89 15.13
N ARG A 93 6.17 -12.10 14.56
CA ARG A 93 5.96 -13.34 15.33
C ARG A 93 7.16 -13.66 16.22
N ARG A 94 8.40 -13.43 15.77
CA ARG A 94 9.61 -13.56 16.60
C ARG A 94 9.59 -12.58 17.77
N ALA A 95 9.28 -11.31 17.53
CA ALA A 95 9.18 -10.28 18.56
C ALA A 95 8.13 -10.67 19.62
N ILE A 96 6.96 -11.15 19.21
CA ILE A 96 5.89 -11.63 20.09
C ILE A 96 6.33 -12.83 20.94
N ARG A 97 7.02 -13.83 20.35
CA ARG A 97 7.52 -14.99 21.10
C ARG A 97 8.54 -14.59 22.18
N LEU A 98 9.33 -13.56 21.93
CA LEU A 98 10.34 -13.06 22.86
C LEU A 98 9.75 -12.14 23.93
N ASN A 99 8.77 -11.31 23.56
CA ASN A 99 8.04 -10.42 24.45
C ASN A 99 6.59 -10.19 23.97
N GLY A 100 5.67 -11.00 24.47
CA GLY A 100 4.24 -10.94 24.13
C GLY A 100 3.44 -9.87 24.85
N ARG A 101 4.07 -8.83 25.41
CA ARG A 101 3.38 -7.75 26.15
C ARG A 101 3.36 -6.40 25.45
N ASN A 102 4.01 -6.27 24.29
CA ASN A 102 4.03 -5.02 23.54
C ASN A 102 2.91 -5.02 22.48
N PRO A 103 1.91 -4.11 22.57
CA PRO A 103 0.80 -4.05 21.60
C PRO A 103 1.26 -3.73 20.17
N GLU A 104 2.39 -3.01 20.00
CA GLU A 104 2.89 -2.66 18.67
C GLU A 104 3.25 -3.89 17.83
N TYR A 105 3.77 -4.96 18.46
CA TYR A 105 4.17 -6.16 17.73
C TYR A 105 2.96 -6.90 17.15
N PHE A 106 1.87 -6.96 17.91
CA PHE A 106 0.61 -7.53 17.46
C PHE A 106 -0.02 -6.66 16.37
N SER A 107 0.02 -5.33 16.52
CA SER A 107 -0.47 -4.43 15.47
C SER A 107 0.32 -4.55 14.16
N ASN A 108 1.65 -4.70 14.22
CA ASN A 108 2.46 -4.91 13.03
C ASN A 108 2.23 -6.28 12.40
N LEU A 109 2.07 -7.34 13.20
CA LEU A 109 1.66 -8.64 12.66
C LEU A 109 0.28 -8.54 11.99
N GLY A 110 -0.66 -7.83 12.62
CA GLY A 110 -1.98 -7.59 12.06
C GLY A 110 -1.91 -6.88 10.70
N LEU A 111 -1.06 -5.86 10.58
CA LEU A 111 -0.83 -5.15 9.31
C LEU A 111 -0.20 -6.05 8.26
N ALA A 112 0.80 -6.86 8.63
CA ALA A 112 1.40 -7.81 7.70
C ALA A 112 0.38 -8.83 7.17
N CYS A 113 -0.49 -9.35 8.05
CA CYS A 113 -1.58 -10.24 7.66
C CYS A 113 -2.63 -9.53 6.79
N HIS A 114 -2.94 -8.26 7.08
CA HIS A 114 -3.86 -7.45 6.29
C HIS A 114 -3.38 -7.29 4.85
N GLU A 115 -2.11 -6.89 4.68
CA GLU A 115 -1.44 -6.76 3.38
C GLU A 115 -1.25 -8.09 2.64
N GLN A 116 -1.38 -9.22 3.34
CA GLN A 116 -1.41 -10.58 2.75
C GLN A 116 -2.81 -11.06 2.40
N GLY A 117 -3.85 -10.29 2.74
CA GLY A 117 -5.24 -10.69 2.58
C GLY A 117 -5.75 -11.68 3.64
N ALA A 118 -4.96 -11.97 4.67
CA ALA A 118 -5.33 -12.81 5.82
C ALA A 118 -6.12 -12.00 6.87
N LEU A 119 -7.31 -11.52 6.47
CA LEU A 119 -8.09 -10.55 7.25
C LEU A 119 -8.52 -11.04 8.63
N ASP A 120 -8.89 -12.32 8.77
CA ASP A 120 -9.30 -12.89 10.06
C ASP A 120 -8.12 -12.91 11.06
N GLU A 121 -6.93 -13.25 10.59
CA GLU A 121 -5.71 -13.18 11.40
C GLU A 121 -5.40 -11.71 11.75
N ALA A 122 -5.51 -10.79 10.78
CA ALA A 122 -5.30 -9.36 11.01
C ALA A 122 -6.20 -8.80 12.13
N ILE A 123 -7.52 -9.03 12.02
CA ILE A 123 -8.50 -8.63 13.04
C ILE A 123 -8.15 -9.21 14.42
N THR A 124 -7.76 -10.48 14.46
CA THR A 124 -7.36 -11.17 15.69
C THR A 124 -6.17 -10.46 16.33
N GLN A 125 -5.14 -10.13 15.56
CA GLN A 125 -3.95 -9.46 16.10
C GLN A 125 -4.21 -8.01 16.53
N TYR A 126 -5.01 -7.25 15.77
CA TYR A 126 -5.40 -5.90 16.20
C TYR A 126 -6.19 -5.92 17.50
N ARG A 127 -7.13 -6.87 17.67
CA ARG A 127 -7.86 -7.04 18.93
C ARG A 127 -6.95 -7.44 20.08
N HIS A 128 -5.92 -8.27 19.83
CA HIS A 128 -4.90 -8.56 20.83
C HIS A 128 -4.10 -7.32 21.24
N ALA A 129 -3.69 -6.48 20.28
CA ALA A 129 -3.03 -5.21 20.58
C ALA A 129 -3.90 -4.30 21.46
N ILE A 130 -5.19 -4.17 21.13
CA ILE A 130 -6.17 -3.40 21.92
C ILE A 130 -6.39 -3.99 23.31
N ALA A 131 -6.37 -5.32 23.44
CA ALA A 131 -6.50 -6.00 24.74
C ALA A 131 -5.28 -5.78 25.65
N LEU A 132 -4.08 -5.65 25.07
CA LEU A 132 -2.85 -5.32 25.80
C LEU A 132 -2.80 -3.84 26.22
N ASP A 133 -3.21 -2.94 25.33
CA ASP A 133 -3.36 -1.51 25.63
C ASP A 133 -4.56 -0.91 24.89
N SER A 134 -5.65 -0.66 25.61
CA SER A 134 -6.87 -0.08 25.05
C SER A 134 -6.72 1.39 24.63
N ARG A 135 -5.56 2.01 24.90
CA ARG A 135 -5.22 3.37 24.46
C ARG A 135 -4.31 3.38 23.22
N TYR A 136 -3.99 2.21 22.66
CA TYR A 136 -3.16 2.11 21.47
C TYR A 136 -3.97 2.46 20.20
N ALA A 137 -4.00 3.76 19.87
CA ALA A 137 -4.81 4.32 18.80
C ALA A 137 -4.58 3.66 17.42
N ASN A 138 -3.33 3.31 17.10
CA ASN A 138 -2.97 2.72 15.81
C ASN A 138 -3.66 1.37 15.56
N ALA A 139 -3.87 0.54 16.59
CA ALA A 139 -4.59 -0.71 16.39
C ALA A 139 -6.08 -0.48 16.12
N HIS A 140 -6.70 0.55 16.70
CA HIS A 140 -8.07 0.96 16.35
C HIS A 140 -8.15 1.49 14.93
N TYR A 141 -7.18 2.31 14.50
CA TYR A 141 -7.09 2.74 13.12
C TYR A 141 -6.93 1.54 12.20
N ASN A 142 -5.90 0.70 12.35
CA ASN A 142 -5.70 -0.44 11.43
C ASN A 142 -6.87 -1.44 11.42
N LEU A 143 -7.55 -1.63 12.56
CA LEU A 143 -8.74 -2.47 12.63
C LEU A 143 -9.89 -1.95 11.77
N HIS A 144 -10.01 -0.64 11.55
CA HIS A 144 -11.10 -0.08 10.74
C HIS A 144 -11.11 -0.66 9.33
N ALA A 145 -9.94 -0.72 8.69
CA ALA A 145 -9.79 -1.16 7.31
C ALA A 145 -10.20 -2.63 7.16
N ALA A 146 -9.72 -3.48 8.08
CA ALA A 146 -10.09 -4.89 8.11
C ALA A 146 -11.59 -5.13 8.40
N LEU A 147 -12.29 -4.16 9.01
CA LEU A 147 -13.71 -4.21 9.32
C LEU A 147 -14.60 -3.53 8.27
N ILE A 148 -14.05 -3.00 7.17
CA ILE A 148 -14.86 -2.44 6.10
C ILE A 148 -15.67 -3.55 5.43
N ASP A 149 -17.00 -3.42 5.56
CA ASP A 149 -18.01 -4.17 4.85
C ASP A 149 -19.02 -3.15 4.30
N SER A 150 -19.13 -3.04 2.98
CA SER A 150 -20.02 -2.07 2.33
C SER A 150 -21.50 -2.21 2.72
N SER A 151 -21.90 -3.37 3.24
CA SER A 151 -23.26 -3.62 3.74
C SER A 151 -23.46 -3.19 5.20
N ASN A 152 -22.37 -3.07 5.98
CA ASN A 152 -22.39 -2.68 7.39
C ASN A 152 -21.09 -1.98 7.80
N LEU A 153 -21.05 -0.65 7.62
CA LEU A 153 -19.87 0.15 7.95
C LEU A 153 -19.73 0.50 9.43
N ASN A 154 -20.72 0.18 10.27
CA ASN A 154 -20.73 0.58 11.69
C ASN A 154 -19.48 0.10 12.46
N PRO A 155 -19.01 -1.15 12.33
CA PRO A 155 -17.81 -1.60 13.04
C PRO A 155 -16.55 -0.83 12.65
N ALA A 156 -16.39 -0.49 11.37
CA ALA A 156 -15.26 0.32 10.87
C ALA A 156 -15.34 1.77 11.38
N ILE A 157 -16.53 2.38 11.33
CA ILE A 157 -16.79 3.73 11.84
C ILE A 157 -16.50 3.82 13.33
N ASP A 158 -16.95 2.84 14.12
CA ASP A 158 -16.71 2.80 15.57
C ASP A 158 -15.21 2.66 15.90
N ALA A 159 -14.48 1.84 15.13
CA ALA A 159 -13.03 1.72 15.27
C ALA A 159 -12.32 3.06 15.01
N LEU A 160 -12.71 3.80 13.95
CA LEU A 160 -12.18 5.13 13.67
C LEU A 160 -12.54 6.17 14.74
N LYS A 161 -13.78 6.16 15.24
CA LYS A 161 -14.20 7.03 16.35
C LYS A 161 -13.36 6.77 17.59
N GLN A 162 -13.06 5.51 17.90
CA GLN A 162 -12.19 5.18 19.02
C GLN A 162 -10.73 5.60 18.78
N ALA A 163 -10.20 5.42 17.56
CA ALA A 163 -8.88 5.93 17.19
C ALA A 163 -8.79 7.46 17.39
N LEU A 164 -9.80 8.21 16.93
CA LEU A 164 -9.85 9.67 17.07
C LEU A 164 -10.11 10.15 18.50
N LYS A 165 -10.81 9.38 19.32
CA LYS A 165 -10.92 9.65 20.75
C LYS A 165 -9.55 9.60 21.45
N LEU A 166 -8.69 8.67 21.03
CA LEU A 166 -7.34 8.50 21.58
C LEU A 166 -6.33 9.47 20.96
N ASN A 167 -6.47 9.77 19.67
CA ASN A 167 -5.64 10.73 18.93
C ASN A 167 -6.49 11.68 18.06
N PRO A 168 -7.01 12.78 18.63
CA PRO A 168 -7.90 13.70 17.89
C PRO A 168 -7.24 14.44 16.72
N ARG A 169 -5.90 14.42 16.63
CA ARG A 169 -5.13 15.09 15.58
C ARG A 169 -4.74 14.15 14.44
N ASP A 170 -5.23 12.91 14.46
CA ASP A 170 -4.99 11.97 13.36
C ASP A 170 -5.78 12.38 12.11
N HIS A 171 -5.12 13.08 11.20
CA HIS A 171 -5.73 13.59 9.98
C HIS A 171 -6.13 12.48 9.01
N GLU A 172 -5.44 11.33 9.05
CA GLU A 172 -5.76 10.16 8.26
C GLU A 172 -7.06 9.53 8.76
N ALA A 173 -7.16 9.28 10.06
CA ALA A 173 -8.38 8.75 10.66
C ALA A 173 -9.57 9.72 10.51
N ARG A 174 -9.34 11.04 10.56
CA ARG A 174 -10.38 12.05 10.26
C ARG A 174 -10.87 11.97 8.83
N PHE A 175 -9.96 11.84 7.86
CA PHE A 175 -10.31 11.70 6.45
C PHE A 175 -11.13 10.42 6.22
N MET A 176 -10.63 9.28 6.69
CA MET A 176 -11.31 7.99 6.54
C MET A 176 -12.70 7.97 7.20
N LEU A 177 -12.83 8.55 8.40
CA LEU A 177 -14.12 8.64 9.09
C LEU A 177 -15.09 9.53 8.31
N GLY A 178 -14.65 10.71 7.88
CA GLY A 178 -15.48 11.63 7.11
C GLY A 178 -15.95 11.02 5.80
N MET A 179 -15.07 10.31 5.08
CA MET A 179 -15.42 9.61 3.85
C MET A 179 -16.46 8.50 4.10
N LEU A 180 -16.29 7.67 5.13
CA LEU A 180 -17.23 6.57 5.43
C LEU A 180 -18.59 7.08 5.91
N LEU A 181 -18.62 8.15 6.71
CA LEU A 181 -19.84 8.82 7.12
C LEU A 181 -20.61 9.36 5.91
N ASP A 182 -19.92 10.07 5.01
CA ASP A 182 -20.52 10.62 3.79
C ASP A 182 -21.04 9.49 2.87
N TYR A 183 -20.25 8.43 2.68
CA TYR A 183 -20.67 7.24 1.94
C TYR A 183 -21.94 6.59 2.52
N SER A 184 -22.06 6.56 3.85
CA SER A 184 -23.24 6.04 4.56
C SER A 184 -24.43 7.00 4.64
N GLY A 185 -24.33 8.20 4.07
CA GLY A 185 -25.38 9.22 4.06
C GLY A 185 -25.41 10.16 5.26
N ALA A 186 -24.44 10.07 6.18
CA ALA A 186 -24.31 10.95 7.35
C ALA A 186 -23.52 12.22 7.00
N ALA A 187 -24.06 13.04 6.09
CA ALA A 187 -23.35 14.18 5.50
C ALA A 187 -22.92 15.27 6.51
N GLU A 188 -23.72 15.51 7.56
CA GLU A 188 -23.40 16.51 8.59
C GLU A 188 -22.19 16.08 9.44
N ASP A 189 -22.19 14.83 9.92
CA ASP A 189 -21.06 14.28 10.69
C ASP A 189 -19.79 14.18 9.83
N ALA A 190 -19.95 13.88 8.54
CA ALA A 190 -18.85 13.85 7.58
C ALA A 190 -18.19 15.22 7.43
N ALA A 191 -18.99 16.28 7.28
CA ALA A 191 -18.48 17.65 7.11
C ALA A 191 -17.60 18.08 8.30
N ALA A 192 -18.01 17.74 9.52
CA ALA A 192 -17.23 18.02 10.73
C ALA A 192 -15.87 17.28 10.72
N CYS A 193 -15.83 16.03 10.26
CA CYS A 193 -14.58 15.28 10.18
C CYS A 193 -13.60 15.86 9.17
N LEU A 194 -14.11 16.26 7.99
CA LEU A 194 -13.34 16.73 6.84
C LEU A 194 -12.92 18.21 6.94
N GLU A 195 -13.49 18.98 7.88
CA GLU A 195 -13.24 20.41 8.01
C GLU A 195 -11.75 20.76 8.13
N GLY A 196 -11.29 21.63 7.24
CA GLY A 196 -9.92 22.18 7.27
C GLY A 196 -8.83 21.19 6.87
N LEU A 197 -9.15 19.95 6.49
CA LEU A 197 -8.15 18.97 6.02
C LEU A 197 -7.43 19.47 4.76
N ASP A 198 -8.13 20.20 3.88
CA ASP A 198 -7.60 20.86 2.69
C ASP A 198 -6.45 21.85 3.00
N ARG A 199 -6.42 22.43 4.20
CA ARG A 199 -5.38 23.39 4.60
C ARG A 199 -4.14 22.73 5.21
N ILE A 200 -4.19 21.42 5.48
CA ILE A 200 -3.11 20.69 6.16
C ILE A 200 -1.96 20.39 5.21
N SER A 201 -2.26 19.84 4.03
CA SER A 201 -1.26 19.50 3.01
C SER A 201 -1.87 19.37 1.62
N SER A 202 -1.02 19.31 0.58
CA SER A 202 -1.47 18.96 -0.78
C SER A 202 -2.10 17.57 -0.85
N LEU A 203 -1.61 16.62 -0.04
CA LEU A 203 -2.15 15.26 0.02
C LEU A 203 -3.64 15.26 0.40
N TYR A 204 -4.03 15.96 1.46
CA TYR A 204 -5.43 15.99 1.89
C TYR A 204 -6.33 16.75 0.92
N ARG A 205 -5.82 17.78 0.23
CA ARG A 205 -6.56 18.41 -0.89
C ARG A 205 -6.82 17.41 -2.02
N ALA A 206 -5.81 16.64 -2.39
CA ALA A 206 -5.90 15.65 -3.45
C ALA A 206 -6.88 14.52 -3.09
N ARG A 207 -6.89 14.08 -1.83
CA ARG A 207 -7.83 13.08 -1.32
C ARG A 207 -9.29 13.56 -1.30
N LEU A 208 -9.52 14.80 -0.87
CA LEU A 208 -10.85 15.42 -0.93
C LEU A 208 -11.32 15.59 -2.37
N ASP A 209 -10.43 15.99 -3.28
CA ASP A 209 -10.71 16.06 -4.72
C ASP A 209 -11.04 14.68 -5.31
N ALA A 210 -10.28 13.64 -4.98
CA ALA A 210 -10.59 12.27 -5.40
C ALA A 210 -11.96 11.79 -4.90
N TRP A 211 -12.31 12.09 -3.65
CA TRP A 211 -13.62 11.76 -3.09
C TRP A 211 -14.76 12.51 -3.79
N HIS A 212 -14.60 13.80 -4.05
CA HIS A 212 -15.57 14.58 -4.83
C HIS A 212 -15.72 14.07 -6.26
N TYR A 213 -14.60 13.71 -6.91
CA TYR A 213 -14.61 13.13 -8.24
C TYR A 213 -15.38 11.80 -8.29
N LEU A 214 -15.13 10.87 -7.37
CA LEU A 214 -15.86 9.60 -7.32
C LEU A 214 -17.37 9.82 -7.13
N LYS A 215 -17.78 10.68 -6.19
CA LYS A 215 -19.20 11.02 -5.95
C LYS A 215 -19.89 11.65 -7.15
N SER A 216 -19.18 12.48 -7.90
CA SER A 216 -19.73 13.15 -9.08
C SER A 216 -19.79 12.24 -10.30
N SER A 217 -18.85 11.29 -10.41
CA SER A 217 -18.71 10.40 -11.56
C SER A 217 -19.55 9.13 -11.43
N CYS A 218 -19.90 8.70 -10.21
CA CYS A 218 -20.59 7.44 -9.96
C CYS A 218 -21.93 7.66 -9.25
N LYS A 219 -23.03 7.20 -9.86
CA LYS A 219 -24.36 7.15 -9.25
C LYS A 219 -25.08 5.85 -9.65
N PRO A 220 -25.28 4.87 -8.74
CA PRO A 220 -24.88 4.88 -7.33
C PRO A 220 -23.35 4.81 -7.15
N LEU A 221 -22.87 5.12 -5.94
CA LEU A 221 -21.47 4.89 -5.58
C LEU A 221 -21.17 3.38 -5.57
N PRO A 222 -19.98 2.95 -6.05
CA PRO A 222 -19.60 1.55 -5.97
C PRO A 222 -19.29 1.12 -4.52
N PRO A 223 -19.28 -0.18 -4.22
CA PRO A 223 -18.83 -0.70 -2.93
C PRO A 223 -17.45 -0.19 -2.52
N VAL A 224 -17.36 0.30 -1.27
CA VAL A 224 -16.07 0.58 -0.61
C VAL A 224 -15.47 -0.72 -0.07
N THR A 225 -14.16 -0.88 -0.20
CA THR A 225 -13.38 -2.03 0.27
C THR A 225 -12.25 -1.58 1.20
N GLY A 226 -11.84 -2.44 2.13
CA GLY A 226 -10.81 -2.10 3.12
C GLY A 226 -9.45 -2.74 2.89
N SER A 227 -9.33 -3.64 1.92
CA SER A 227 -8.12 -4.41 1.64
C SER A 227 -8.04 -4.83 0.18
N ALA A 228 -6.81 -5.07 -0.31
CA ALA A 228 -6.58 -5.50 -1.69
C ALA A 228 -7.29 -6.81 -2.00
N ILE A 229 -7.31 -7.77 -1.06
CA ILE A 229 -8.02 -9.03 -1.25
C ILE A 229 -9.54 -8.85 -1.42
N GLN A 230 -10.14 -7.89 -0.72
CA GLN A 230 -11.57 -7.56 -0.88
C GLN A 230 -11.81 -6.92 -2.25
N THR A 231 -10.98 -5.94 -2.64
CA THR A 231 -11.05 -5.30 -3.95
C THR A 231 -10.92 -6.33 -5.07
N PHE A 232 -9.91 -7.20 -5.03
CA PHE A 232 -9.69 -8.25 -6.02
C PHE A 232 -10.83 -9.26 -6.07
N ARG A 233 -11.33 -9.77 -4.93
CA ARG A 233 -12.46 -10.72 -4.93
C ARG A 233 -13.70 -10.09 -5.55
N HIS A 234 -14.02 -8.85 -5.16
CA HIS A 234 -15.17 -8.16 -5.71
C HIS A 234 -15.01 -7.91 -7.21
N ALA A 235 -13.88 -7.32 -7.62
CA ALA A 235 -13.60 -6.99 -9.00
C ALA A 235 -13.56 -8.23 -9.91
N PHE A 236 -12.89 -9.30 -9.48
CA PHE A 236 -12.79 -10.55 -10.24
C PHE A 236 -14.15 -11.22 -10.43
N SER A 237 -15.05 -11.13 -9.44
CA SER A 237 -16.43 -11.65 -9.57
C SER A 237 -17.27 -10.94 -10.64
N GLN A 238 -16.87 -9.73 -11.05
CA GLN A 238 -17.53 -8.93 -12.08
C GLN A 238 -16.91 -9.09 -13.47
N ALA A 239 -15.78 -9.80 -13.58
CA ALA A 239 -15.07 -10.02 -14.83
C ALA A 239 -15.73 -11.12 -15.67
N ASN A 240 -15.45 -11.12 -16.98
CA ASN A 240 -15.83 -12.22 -17.88
C ASN A 240 -15.42 -13.59 -17.31
N PRO A 241 -16.13 -14.69 -17.65
CA PRO A 241 -15.81 -16.01 -17.09
C PRO A 241 -14.50 -16.60 -17.63
N GLU A 242 -14.08 -16.20 -18.82
CA GLU A 242 -12.89 -16.70 -19.51
C GLU A 242 -12.02 -15.55 -20.02
N GLY A 243 -10.73 -15.82 -20.17
CA GLY A 243 -9.73 -14.88 -20.70
C GLY A 243 -8.50 -14.78 -19.82
N LEU A 244 -7.58 -13.90 -20.22
CA LEU A 244 -6.28 -13.71 -19.59
C LEU A 244 -6.42 -12.98 -18.24
N VAL A 245 -5.67 -13.44 -17.24
CA VAL A 245 -5.54 -12.79 -15.92
C VAL A 245 -4.11 -12.30 -15.78
N LEU A 246 -3.95 -10.99 -15.68
CA LEU A 246 -2.65 -10.31 -15.79
C LEU A 246 -2.37 -9.46 -14.54
N GLU A 247 -1.10 -9.32 -14.20
CA GLU A 247 -0.61 -8.36 -13.21
C GLU A 247 0.65 -7.67 -13.74
N PHE A 248 0.72 -6.35 -13.58
CA PHE A 248 1.90 -5.54 -13.89
C PHE A 248 2.38 -4.89 -12.60
N GLY A 249 3.68 -5.00 -12.29
CA GLY A 249 4.27 -4.52 -11.03
C GLY A 249 4.33 -5.56 -9.91
N VAL A 250 4.76 -6.79 -10.22
CA VAL A 250 4.71 -7.92 -9.29
C VAL A 250 5.54 -7.71 -8.01
N ARG A 251 6.76 -7.16 -8.16
CA ARG A 251 7.72 -6.88 -7.08
C ARG A 251 7.93 -8.04 -6.09
N PHE A 252 7.33 -8.00 -4.90
CA PHE A 252 7.43 -9.07 -3.89
C PHE A 252 6.35 -10.16 -4.04
N GLY A 253 5.45 -10.03 -5.01
CA GLY A 253 4.39 -10.97 -5.35
C GLY A 253 3.21 -10.98 -4.38
N ASN A 254 2.98 -9.89 -3.63
CA ASN A 254 1.86 -9.84 -2.67
C ASN A 254 0.51 -9.96 -3.38
N SER A 255 0.27 -9.09 -4.36
CA SER A 255 -0.97 -9.05 -5.14
C SER A 255 -1.11 -10.29 -6.04
N ILE A 256 -0.04 -10.72 -6.71
CA ILE A 256 -0.14 -11.89 -7.61
C ILE A 256 -0.49 -13.19 -6.91
N ARG A 257 -0.06 -13.35 -5.65
CA ARG A 257 -0.45 -14.51 -4.83
C ARG A 257 -1.94 -14.47 -4.49
N MET A 258 -2.49 -13.29 -4.23
CA MET A 258 -3.93 -13.12 -4.01
C MET A 258 -4.71 -13.43 -5.30
N LEU A 259 -4.28 -12.87 -6.43
CA LEU A 259 -4.93 -13.11 -7.72
C LEU A 259 -4.87 -14.58 -8.12
N ALA A 260 -3.74 -15.26 -7.91
CA ALA A 260 -3.60 -16.69 -8.19
C ALA A 260 -4.63 -17.55 -7.43
N GLU A 261 -4.84 -17.25 -6.14
CA GLU A 261 -5.82 -17.96 -5.31
C GLU A 261 -7.27 -17.65 -5.71
N ILE A 262 -7.56 -16.40 -6.08
CA ILE A 262 -8.91 -16.00 -6.54
C ILE A 262 -9.23 -16.61 -7.89
N ALA A 263 -8.29 -16.52 -8.84
CA ALA A 263 -8.53 -16.84 -10.23
C ALA A 263 -8.61 -18.35 -10.48
N LYS A 264 -7.83 -19.15 -9.76
CA LYS A 264 -7.78 -20.62 -9.90
C LYS A 264 -7.57 -21.08 -11.35
N GLN A 265 -6.84 -20.27 -12.11
CA GLN A 265 -6.45 -20.47 -13.49
C GLN A 265 -5.02 -19.91 -13.69
N PRO A 266 -4.40 -20.07 -14.86
CA PRO A 266 -3.13 -19.40 -15.15
C PRO A 266 -3.21 -17.89 -14.96
N VAL A 267 -2.24 -17.33 -14.24
CA VAL A 267 -2.04 -15.89 -14.01
C VAL A 267 -0.65 -15.50 -14.52
N HIS A 268 -0.56 -14.37 -15.21
CA HIS A 268 0.68 -13.89 -15.80
C HIS A 268 1.11 -12.57 -15.16
N GLY A 269 2.27 -12.58 -14.51
CA GLY A 269 2.86 -11.41 -13.88
C GLY A 269 3.97 -10.82 -14.72
N PHE A 270 4.05 -9.50 -14.81
CA PHE A 270 5.08 -8.75 -15.53
C PHE A 270 5.81 -7.81 -14.59
N ASP A 271 7.14 -7.87 -14.60
CA ASP A 271 8.00 -6.97 -13.85
C ASP A 271 9.45 -7.06 -14.37
N SER A 272 10.19 -5.95 -14.33
CA SER A 272 11.64 -5.97 -14.57
C SER A 272 12.42 -6.47 -13.35
N PHE A 273 11.87 -6.29 -12.14
CA PHE A 273 12.54 -6.43 -10.84
C PHE A 273 13.74 -5.49 -10.65
N GLU A 274 13.91 -4.53 -11.56
CA GLU A 274 14.96 -3.52 -11.56
C GLU A 274 14.49 -2.20 -10.92
N GLY A 275 13.20 -2.06 -10.64
CA GLY A 275 12.58 -0.85 -10.09
C GLY A 275 12.10 0.11 -11.18
N LEU A 276 11.76 1.34 -10.77
CA LEU A 276 11.20 2.35 -11.66
C LEU A 276 12.13 2.65 -12.85
N PRO A 277 11.61 2.71 -14.10
CA PRO A 277 12.42 3.02 -15.27
C PRO A 277 12.89 4.49 -15.30
N ASP A 278 12.13 5.38 -14.66
CA ASP A 278 12.34 6.83 -14.59
C ASP A 278 12.04 7.38 -13.19
N VAL A 279 12.32 8.67 -12.99
CA VAL A 279 11.96 9.38 -11.74
C VAL A 279 10.45 9.51 -11.63
N TRP A 280 9.90 9.20 -10.45
CA TRP A 280 8.49 9.39 -10.14
C TRP A 280 8.31 10.37 -8.99
N HIS A 281 7.95 11.61 -9.31
CA HIS A 281 7.87 12.71 -8.34
C HIS A 281 9.18 12.89 -7.54
N HIS A 282 9.23 12.39 -6.30
CA HIS A 282 10.41 12.46 -5.43
C HIS A 282 11.19 11.13 -5.40
N GLU A 283 10.64 10.07 -5.99
CA GLU A 283 11.24 8.75 -6.05
C GLU A 283 12.25 8.69 -7.20
N PRO A 284 13.54 8.39 -6.92
CA PRO A 284 14.54 8.27 -7.97
C PRO A 284 14.29 7.04 -8.86
N LYS A 285 14.87 7.08 -10.06
CA LYS A 285 14.99 5.90 -10.93
C LYS A 285 15.59 4.72 -10.16
N GLY A 286 15.02 3.53 -10.35
CA GLY A 286 15.40 2.32 -9.63
C GLY A 286 14.77 2.17 -8.23
N SER A 287 13.96 3.13 -7.77
CA SER A 287 13.10 2.91 -6.59
C SER A 287 12.24 1.65 -6.77
N TYR A 288 11.92 1.00 -5.64
CA TYR A 288 11.15 -0.25 -5.59
C TYR A 288 11.81 -1.51 -6.18
N THR A 289 13.07 -1.42 -6.62
CA THR A 289 13.86 -2.58 -7.05
C THR A 289 13.91 -3.70 -6.01
N THR A 290 13.86 -4.95 -6.47
CA THR A 290 14.21 -6.12 -5.65
C THR A 290 15.66 -6.56 -5.88
N ASN A 291 16.45 -5.75 -6.60
CA ASN A 291 17.78 -6.09 -7.08
C ASN A 291 17.80 -7.39 -7.90
N GLY A 292 16.76 -7.60 -8.72
CA GLY A 292 16.60 -8.81 -9.54
C GLY A 292 16.16 -10.06 -8.77
N VAL A 293 15.80 -9.94 -7.48
CA VAL A 293 15.25 -11.07 -6.72
C VAL A 293 13.81 -11.30 -7.16
N ILE A 294 13.59 -12.44 -7.82
CA ILE A 294 12.28 -12.87 -8.29
C ILE A 294 11.55 -13.58 -7.13
N PRO A 295 10.31 -13.19 -6.80
CA PRO A 295 9.57 -13.78 -5.69
C PRO A 295 9.12 -15.21 -6.01
N ALA A 296 9.02 -16.04 -4.96
CA ALA A 296 8.33 -17.32 -5.07
C ALA A 296 6.83 -17.09 -5.29
N VAL A 297 6.27 -17.79 -6.28
CA VAL A 297 4.87 -17.71 -6.67
C VAL A 297 4.26 -19.12 -6.81
N PRO A 298 2.93 -19.26 -6.70
CA PRO A 298 2.24 -20.53 -6.92
C PRO A 298 2.44 -21.09 -8.32
N ASP A 299 2.24 -22.41 -8.47
CA ASP A 299 2.47 -23.13 -9.74
C ASP A 299 1.60 -22.64 -10.91
N ASN A 300 0.45 -22.02 -10.63
CA ASN A 300 -0.42 -21.44 -11.65
C ASN A 300 -0.02 -20.00 -12.04
N VAL A 301 1.12 -19.50 -11.56
CA VAL A 301 1.65 -18.18 -11.92
C VAL A 301 2.86 -18.34 -12.83
N SER A 302 2.88 -17.58 -13.92
CA SER A 302 4.08 -17.42 -14.77
C SER A 302 4.55 -15.97 -14.72
N LEU A 303 5.82 -15.77 -14.39
CA LEU A 303 6.45 -14.45 -14.34
C LEU A 303 7.22 -14.18 -15.64
N HIS A 304 6.92 -13.04 -16.25
CA HIS A 304 7.56 -12.53 -17.45
C HIS A 304 8.52 -11.41 -17.05
N VAL A 305 9.80 -11.76 -16.92
CA VAL A 305 10.84 -10.85 -16.43
C VAL A 305 11.30 -9.92 -17.55
N GLY A 306 11.22 -8.61 -17.32
CA GLY A 306 11.71 -7.57 -18.23
C GLY A 306 10.78 -6.36 -18.31
N TRP A 307 11.14 -5.38 -19.14
CA TRP A 307 10.31 -4.19 -19.35
C TRP A 307 9.01 -4.53 -20.08
N PHE A 308 7.94 -3.79 -19.80
CA PHE A 308 6.60 -4.09 -20.31
C PHE A 308 6.54 -4.04 -21.84
N ASP A 309 7.21 -3.08 -22.48
CA ASP A 309 7.32 -2.95 -23.94
C ASP A 309 8.15 -4.06 -24.61
N GLU A 310 9.00 -4.76 -23.86
CA GLU A 310 9.80 -5.87 -24.37
C GLU A 310 9.13 -7.24 -24.18
N THR A 311 8.39 -7.40 -23.08
CA THR A 311 7.85 -8.69 -22.62
C THR A 311 6.40 -8.89 -23.05
N LEU A 312 5.57 -7.86 -22.92
CA LEU A 312 4.13 -7.97 -23.19
C LEU A 312 3.83 -8.30 -24.67
N PRO A 313 4.50 -7.71 -25.68
CA PRO A 313 4.23 -8.09 -27.08
C PRO A 313 4.48 -9.57 -27.37
N LYS A 314 5.60 -10.12 -26.88
CA LYS A 314 5.95 -11.54 -27.05
C LYS A 314 4.95 -12.47 -26.35
N PHE A 315 4.49 -12.06 -25.17
CA PHE A 315 3.42 -12.76 -24.47
C PHE A 315 2.13 -12.77 -25.29
N LEU A 316 1.70 -11.61 -25.81
CA LEU A 316 0.46 -11.50 -26.58
C LEU A 316 0.49 -12.31 -27.89
N GLU A 317 1.66 -12.55 -28.48
CA GLU A 317 1.82 -13.49 -29.61
C GLU A 317 1.59 -14.94 -29.20
N SER A 318 2.04 -15.33 -28.01
CA SER A 318 1.97 -16.71 -27.51
C SER A 318 0.63 -17.07 -26.86
N TYR A 319 -0.07 -16.07 -26.33
CA TYR A 319 -1.32 -16.24 -25.59
C TYR A 319 -2.45 -15.46 -26.28
N PRO A 320 -3.13 -16.08 -27.27
CA PRO A 320 -4.30 -15.48 -27.89
C PRO A 320 -5.48 -15.49 -26.91
N GLY A 321 -6.30 -14.44 -26.96
CA GLY A 321 -7.50 -14.35 -26.14
C GLY A 321 -7.74 -12.96 -25.57
N PRO A 322 -8.96 -12.67 -25.12
CA PRO A 322 -9.29 -11.40 -24.50
C PRO A 322 -8.67 -11.28 -23.11
N VAL A 323 -8.44 -10.05 -22.66
CA VAL A 323 -8.14 -9.77 -21.24
C VAL A 323 -9.43 -9.94 -20.45
N ARG A 324 -9.42 -10.86 -19.49
CA ARG A 324 -10.50 -11.01 -18.51
C ARG A 324 -10.32 -10.02 -17.37
N PHE A 325 -9.13 -10.05 -16.78
CA PHE A 325 -8.80 -9.29 -15.58
C PHE A 325 -7.36 -8.81 -15.65
N VAL A 326 -7.11 -7.57 -15.26
CA VAL A 326 -5.76 -7.04 -15.11
C VAL A 326 -5.62 -6.22 -13.83
N ASN A 327 -4.60 -6.52 -13.03
CA ASN A 327 -4.10 -5.60 -12.00
C ASN A 327 -3.00 -4.73 -12.60
N VAL A 328 -3.20 -3.42 -12.55
CA VAL A 328 -2.31 -2.39 -13.06
C VAL A 328 -1.67 -1.71 -11.85
N ASP A 329 -0.46 -2.13 -11.51
CA ASP A 329 0.36 -1.56 -10.43
C ASP A 329 1.67 -1.07 -11.06
N CYS A 330 1.56 -0.05 -11.93
CA CYS A 330 2.67 0.38 -12.77
C CYS A 330 3.44 1.58 -12.19
N ASP A 331 2.95 2.12 -11.06
CA ASP A 331 3.34 3.35 -10.37
C ASP A 331 3.20 4.65 -11.22
N ILE A 332 3.76 4.65 -12.42
CA ILE A 332 3.98 5.85 -13.23
C ILE A 332 3.14 5.86 -14.51
N TYR A 333 2.76 7.08 -14.92
CA TYR A 333 1.99 7.33 -16.14
C TYR A 333 2.52 6.60 -17.40
N SER A 334 3.82 6.65 -17.67
CA SER A 334 4.41 6.08 -18.91
C SER A 334 4.29 4.56 -18.97
N SER A 335 4.54 3.89 -17.85
CA SER A 335 4.38 2.45 -17.70
C SER A 335 2.92 2.04 -17.87
N THR A 336 2.00 2.71 -17.17
CA THR A 336 0.55 2.45 -17.29
C THR A 336 0.07 2.66 -18.72
N ARG A 337 0.50 3.73 -19.38
CA ARG A 337 0.14 4.02 -20.78
C ARG A 337 0.61 2.90 -21.72
N THR A 338 1.85 2.46 -21.56
CA THR A 338 2.43 1.37 -22.37
C THR A 338 1.61 0.08 -22.24
N VAL A 339 1.26 -0.30 -21.01
CA VAL A 339 0.42 -1.48 -20.74
C VAL A 339 -0.96 -1.35 -21.40
N LEU A 340 -1.63 -0.22 -21.21
CA LEU A 340 -2.97 0.00 -21.77
C LEU A 340 -2.96 0.04 -23.31
N GLU A 341 -1.95 0.65 -23.92
CA GLU A 341 -1.81 0.70 -25.38
C GLU A 341 -1.62 -0.69 -25.99
N LEU A 342 -0.76 -1.52 -25.38
CA LEU A 342 -0.47 -2.87 -25.85
C LEU A 342 -1.63 -3.83 -25.60
N LEU A 343 -2.35 -3.68 -24.48
CA LEU A 343 -3.53 -4.49 -24.18
C LEU A 343 -4.78 -4.06 -24.95
N ALA A 344 -4.81 -2.85 -25.52
CA ALA A 344 -6.03 -2.30 -26.11
C ALA A 344 -6.74 -3.22 -27.11
N PRO A 345 -6.05 -3.92 -28.03
CA PRO A 345 -6.68 -4.86 -28.96
C PRO A 345 -7.30 -6.12 -28.30
N ARG A 346 -7.03 -6.34 -27.01
CA ARG A 346 -7.51 -7.48 -26.21
C ARG A 346 -8.53 -7.08 -25.16
N ILE A 347 -8.77 -5.79 -24.97
CA ILE A 347 -9.82 -5.30 -24.07
C ILE A 347 -11.17 -5.51 -24.75
N VAL A 348 -12.11 -6.08 -24.01
CA VAL A 348 -13.47 -6.39 -24.48
C VAL A 348 -14.49 -5.95 -23.44
N GLN A 349 -15.76 -5.90 -23.82
CA GLN A 349 -16.84 -5.73 -22.85
C GLN A 349 -16.74 -6.82 -21.77
N GLY A 350 -16.81 -6.42 -20.50
CA GLY A 350 -16.65 -7.30 -19.33
C GLY A 350 -15.20 -7.52 -18.90
N SER A 351 -14.20 -6.96 -19.58
CA SER A 351 -12.84 -6.85 -19.04
C SER A 351 -12.86 -6.00 -17.77
N VAL A 352 -12.16 -6.46 -16.73
CA VAL A 352 -12.00 -5.73 -15.46
C VAL A 352 -10.56 -5.29 -15.28
N MET A 353 -10.37 -4.05 -14.84
CA MET A 353 -9.06 -3.50 -14.50
C MET A 353 -9.10 -3.03 -13.05
N VAL A 354 -8.10 -3.41 -12.25
CA VAL A 354 -7.84 -2.83 -10.94
C VAL A 354 -6.58 -2.00 -11.05
N PHE A 355 -6.66 -0.75 -10.63
CA PHE A 355 -5.53 0.17 -10.60
C PHE A 355 -5.09 0.38 -9.16
N ASP A 356 -3.79 0.24 -8.89
CA ASP A 356 -3.21 0.62 -7.62
C ASP A 356 -2.87 2.11 -7.60
N GLU A 357 -2.93 2.76 -6.44
CA GLU A 357 -2.57 4.18 -6.33
C GLU A 357 -3.38 5.16 -7.25
N TYR A 358 -4.52 4.71 -7.81
CA TYR A 358 -5.38 5.45 -8.74
C TYR A 358 -6.05 6.68 -8.11
N ILE A 359 -6.28 6.64 -6.79
CA ILE A 359 -6.80 7.77 -6.00
C ILE A 359 -5.89 8.09 -4.83
N ALA A 360 -6.21 9.18 -4.13
CA ALA A 360 -5.68 9.50 -2.79
C ALA A 360 -4.19 9.87 -2.69
N ASN A 361 -3.42 9.75 -3.77
CA ASN A 361 -2.09 10.36 -3.90
C ASN A 361 -2.16 11.85 -4.19
N ALA A 362 -1.09 12.58 -3.84
CA ALA A 362 -1.00 14.02 -4.09
C ALA A 362 -1.10 14.38 -5.59
N HIS A 363 -0.66 13.46 -6.46
CA HIS A 363 -0.62 13.58 -7.91
C HIS A 363 -1.56 12.60 -8.62
N TRP A 364 -2.60 12.09 -7.93
CA TRP A 364 -3.44 11.00 -8.45
C TRP A 364 -4.04 11.26 -9.85
N ARG A 365 -4.23 12.53 -10.25
CA ARG A 365 -4.72 12.90 -11.60
C ARG A 365 -3.67 12.87 -12.70
N GLU A 366 -2.39 12.68 -12.37
CA GLU A 366 -1.26 12.83 -13.30
C GLU A 366 -0.69 11.47 -13.73
N ASP A 367 -0.91 10.43 -12.92
CA ASP A 367 -0.33 9.09 -13.08
C ASP A 367 -1.34 8.11 -13.74
N GLU A 368 -1.68 7.01 -13.08
CA GLU A 368 -2.51 5.94 -13.66
C GLU A 368 -3.90 6.42 -14.09
N PHE A 369 -4.52 7.32 -13.31
CA PHE A 369 -5.78 7.96 -13.67
C PHE A 369 -5.69 8.59 -15.05
N LYS A 370 -4.64 9.38 -15.30
CA LYS A 370 -4.47 10.10 -16.56
C LYS A 370 -4.30 9.12 -17.72
N ALA A 371 -3.44 8.13 -17.56
CA ALA A 371 -3.20 7.10 -18.56
C ALA A 371 -4.50 6.37 -18.93
N PHE A 372 -5.30 5.98 -17.93
CA PHE A 372 -6.59 5.32 -18.17
C PHE A 372 -7.60 6.25 -18.86
N GLN A 373 -7.77 7.50 -18.42
CA GLN A 373 -8.68 8.45 -19.06
C GLN A 373 -8.27 8.81 -20.50
N GLU A 374 -6.97 8.76 -20.82
CA GLU A 374 -6.47 8.91 -22.18
C GLU A 374 -6.77 7.67 -23.04
N ALA A 375 -6.51 6.46 -22.51
CA ALA A 375 -6.84 5.21 -23.19
C ALA A 375 -8.34 5.09 -23.49
N VAL A 376 -9.20 5.41 -22.52
CA VAL A 376 -10.66 5.48 -22.69
C VAL A 376 -11.05 6.36 -23.88
N ARG A 377 -10.47 7.56 -23.99
CA ARG A 377 -10.77 8.49 -25.09
C ARG A 377 -10.21 8.01 -26.43
N GLN A 378 -9.01 7.45 -26.42
CA GLN A 378 -8.32 6.99 -27.62
C GLN A 378 -8.99 5.76 -28.24
N TYR A 379 -9.41 4.81 -27.42
CA TYR A 379 -9.97 3.53 -27.85
C TYR A 379 -11.50 3.47 -27.77
N GLY A 380 -12.16 4.55 -27.35
CA GLY A 380 -13.62 4.64 -27.33
C GLY A 380 -14.29 3.78 -26.25
N TRP A 381 -13.56 3.37 -25.21
CA TRP A 381 -14.11 2.51 -24.17
C TRP A 381 -15.18 3.22 -23.34
N SER A 382 -16.29 2.54 -23.09
CA SER A 382 -17.17 2.87 -21.97
C SER A 382 -16.85 1.96 -20.79
N TYR A 383 -16.99 2.50 -19.58
CA TYR A 383 -16.66 1.77 -18.36
C TYR A 383 -17.55 2.22 -17.20
N GLU A 384 -17.54 1.43 -16.14
CA GLU A 384 -18.11 1.78 -14.84
C GLU A 384 -17.12 1.48 -13.73
N TYR A 385 -17.16 2.27 -12.66
CA TYR A 385 -16.44 1.98 -11.43
C TYR A 385 -17.20 0.91 -10.64
N ILE A 386 -16.55 -0.19 -10.28
CA ILE A 386 -17.18 -1.32 -9.58
C ILE A 386 -16.76 -1.45 -8.13
N SER A 387 -15.61 -0.92 -7.71
CA SER A 387 -15.24 -0.76 -6.30
C SER A 387 -14.12 0.25 -6.13
N PHE A 388 -13.94 0.75 -4.91
CA PHE A 388 -12.82 1.61 -4.55
C PHE A 388 -12.35 1.34 -3.12
N SER A 389 -11.13 1.75 -2.80
CA SER A 389 -10.59 1.80 -1.45
C SER A 389 -9.74 3.04 -1.27
N PHE A 390 -10.01 3.85 -0.26
CA PHE A 390 -9.07 4.90 0.15
C PHE A 390 -7.95 4.36 1.03
N PHE A 391 -8.11 3.17 1.62
CA PHE A 391 -7.10 2.55 2.46
C PHE A 391 -5.97 1.97 1.59
N THR A 392 -6.32 1.15 0.59
CA THR A 392 -5.34 0.64 -0.39
C THR A 392 -5.16 1.54 -1.59
N LYS A 393 -5.93 2.64 -1.70
CA LYS A 393 -5.94 3.58 -2.83
C LYS A 393 -6.34 2.97 -4.18
N GLN A 394 -6.85 1.74 -4.16
CA GLN A 394 -7.22 1.01 -5.35
C GLN A 394 -8.58 1.43 -5.89
N VAL A 395 -8.72 1.35 -7.21
CA VAL A 395 -10.00 1.48 -7.91
C VAL A 395 -10.15 0.36 -8.92
N ALA A 396 -11.32 -0.28 -8.92
CA ALA A 396 -11.66 -1.29 -9.91
C ALA A 396 -12.69 -0.73 -10.90
N VAL A 397 -12.47 -0.98 -12.18
CA VAL A 397 -13.37 -0.62 -13.27
C VAL A 397 -13.73 -1.84 -14.10
N ARG A 398 -14.94 -1.83 -14.68
CA ARG A 398 -15.38 -2.80 -15.69
C ARG A 398 -15.65 -2.09 -17.00
N ILE A 399 -15.12 -2.62 -18.08
CA ILE A 399 -15.40 -2.14 -19.44
C ILE A 399 -16.82 -2.57 -19.83
N THR A 400 -17.64 -1.61 -20.22
CA THR A 400 -19.05 -1.81 -20.61
C THR A 400 -19.27 -1.73 -22.12
N GLY A 401 -18.27 -1.27 -22.87
CA GLY A 401 -18.27 -1.22 -24.33
C GLY A 401 -16.89 -0.86 -24.88
N VAL A 402 -16.60 -1.33 -26.09
CA VAL A 402 -15.33 -1.14 -26.82
C VAL A 402 -15.56 -0.70 -28.24
#